data_AF-A0A1J4UW82-F1
#
_entry.id   AF-A0A1J4UW82-F1
#
_cell.length_a   1.000
_cell.length_b   1.000
_cell.length_c   1.000
_cell.angle_alpha   90.00
_cell.angle_beta   90.00
_cell.angle_gamma   90.00
#
_symmetry.space_group_name_H-M   'P 1'
#
loop_
_entity.id
_entity.type
_entity.pdbx_description
1 polymer ?
#
loop_
_entity_poly.entity_id
_entity_poly.type
_entity_poly.pdbx_seq_one_letter_code
_entity_poly.pdbx_strand_id
1 'polypeptide(L)'
;MDLEDFLEQASSEREPEPQKKGARPDYSVVQPQRQQDGKEKLVSVGGMWKNVSKQGREFYTLKIGNLRLLVFPNDKQAPTSD
;
A
#
# COMPACT_ATOMS: atom_id res chain seq x y z
N MET A 1 -13.82 -19.30 35.13
CA MET A 1 -13.10 -18.56 34.07
C MET A 1 -11.68 -19.03 34.18
N ASP A 2 -11.37 -20.07 33.40
CA ASP A 2 -10.07 -20.74 33.43
C ASP A 2 -9.04 -19.94 32.63
N LEU A 3 -7.77 -20.13 32.99
CA LEU A 3 -6.66 -19.46 32.33
C LEU A 3 -6.56 -19.86 30.84
N GLU A 4 -7.08 -21.04 30.49
CA GLU A 4 -7.23 -21.49 29.10
C GLU A 4 -8.18 -20.59 28.28
N ASP A 5 -9.34 -20.19 28.81
CA ASP A 5 -10.30 -19.33 28.10
C ASP A 5 -9.72 -17.95 27.76
N PHE A 6 -8.84 -17.43 28.63
CA PHE A 6 -8.20 -16.12 28.44
C PHE A 6 -7.12 -16.16 27.35
N LEU A 7 -6.41 -17.28 27.23
CA LEU A 7 -5.39 -17.49 26.19
C LEU A 7 -6.02 -17.73 24.81
N GLU A 8 -7.19 -18.37 24.76
CA GLU A 8 -7.93 -18.59 23.52
C GLU A 8 -8.44 -17.26 22.92
N GLN A 9 -8.93 -16.33 23.76
CA GLN A 9 -9.37 -15.00 23.31
C GLN A 9 -8.22 -14.12 22.80
N ALA A 10 -7.04 -14.18 23.42
CA ALA A 10 -5.87 -13.40 22.99
C ALA A 10 -5.28 -13.88 21.64
N SER A 11 -5.56 -15.12 21.23
CA SER A 11 -5.17 -15.63 19.91
C SER A 11 -6.05 -15.14 18.76
N SER A 12 -7.14 -14.41 19.06
CA SER A 12 -8.11 -13.91 18.07
C SER A 12 -7.91 -12.44 17.68
N GLU A 13 -6.76 -11.84 17.98
CA GLU A 13 -6.33 -10.59 17.35
C GLU A 13 -5.65 -10.93 16.02
N ARG A 14 -6.40 -10.77 14.92
CA ARG A 14 -5.92 -10.99 13.55
C ARG A 14 -4.60 -10.24 13.30
N GLU A 15 -3.49 -10.97 13.35
CA GLU A 15 -2.24 -10.49 12.77
C GLU A 15 -2.50 -10.15 11.30
N PRO A 16 -2.07 -8.98 10.81
CA PRO A 16 -2.12 -8.71 9.37
C PRO A 16 -1.17 -9.71 8.70
N GLU A 17 -1.73 -10.69 7.96
CA GLU A 17 -0.94 -11.68 7.25
C GLU A 17 0.18 -10.98 6.44
N PRO A 18 1.45 -11.41 6.58
CA PRO A 18 2.51 -10.89 5.73
C PRO A 18 2.14 -11.20 4.27
N GLN A 19 2.03 -10.16 3.45
CA GLN A 19 1.61 -10.27 2.05
C GLN A 19 2.40 -11.37 1.34
N LYS A 20 1.68 -12.40 0.91
CA LYS A 20 2.21 -13.53 0.15
C LYS A 20 2.99 -13.01 -1.06
N LYS A 21 4.24 -13.47 -1.22
CA LYS A 21 5.02 -13.32 -2.46
C LYS A 21 4.13 -13.77 -3.63
N GLY A 22 3.63 -12.83 -4.44
CA GLY A 22 2.69 -13.09 -5.54
C GLY A 22 1.38 -12.29 -5.50
N ALA A 23 1.14 -11.47 -4.48
CA ALA A 23 -0.03 -10.58 -4.45
C ALA A 23 0.02 -9.55 -5.60
N ARG A 24 -1.08 -9.44 -6.35
CA ARG A 24 -1.28 -8.38 -7.34
C ARG A 24 -1.25 -7.01 -6.63
N PRO A 25 -0.74 -5.95 -7.29
CA PRO A 25 -0.75 -4.62 -6.71
C PRO A 25 -2.18 -4.12 -6.52
N ASP A 26 -2.42 -3.38 -5.43
CA ASP A 26 -3.70 -2.69 -5.18
C ASP A 26 -3.92 -1.55 -6.17
N TYR A 27 -2.83 -0.86 -6.55
CA TYR A 27 -2.85 0.19 -7.57
C TYR A 27 -1.79 -0.04 -8.64
N SER A 28 -2.17 0.16 -9.90
CA SER A 28 -1.22 0.20 -11.02
C SER A 28 -0.66 1.61 -11.17
N VAL A 29 0.64 1.71 -11.44
CA VAL A 29 1.33 2.98 -11.65
C VAL A 29 1.60 3.11 -13.14
N VAL A 30 1.12 4.20 -13.72
CA VAL A 30 1.20 4.45 -15.16
C VAL A 30 1.93 5.75 -15.45
N GLN A 31 2.63 5.81 -16.58
CA GLN A 31 3.26 7.03 -17.09
C GLN A 31 2.84 7.27 -18.54
N PRO A 32 2.63 8.52 -18.96
CA PRO A 32 2.43 8.84 -20.37
C PRO A 32 3.72 8.62 -21.15
N GLN A 33 3.62 7.90 -22.26
CA GLN A 33 4.70 7.74 -23.22
C GLN A 33 4.22 8.20 -24.59
N ARG A 34 5.04 9.03 -25.24
CA ARG A 34 4.78 9.50 -26.60
C ARG A 34 5.10 8.40 -27.59
N GLN A 35 4.14 8.09 -28.46
CA GLN A 35 4.29 7.09 -29.51
C GLN A 35 4.85 7.74 -30.79
N GLN A 36 5.27 6.90 -31.73
CA GLN A 36 5.82 7.34 -33.02
C GLN A 36 4.80 8.14 -33.84
N ASP A 37 3.49 7.89 -33.66
CA ASP A 37 2.41 8.63 -34.31
C ASP A 37 2.08 9.98 -33.63
N GLY A 38 2.86 10.36 -32.61
CA GLY A 38 2.71 11.60 -31.87
C GLY A 38 1.65 11.56 -30.76
N LYS A 39 0.90 10.47 -30.59
CA LYS A 39 -0.11 10.31 -29.53
C LYS A 39 0.52 9.90 -28.21
N GLU A 40 -0.14 10.23 -27.10
CA GLU A 40 0.25 9.78 -25.77
C GLU A 40 -0.52 8.51 -25.40
N LYS A 41 0.20 7.53 -24.86
CA LYS A 41 -0.38 6.32 -24.27
C LYS A 41 0.11 6.16 -22.85
N LEU A 42 -0.79 5.82 -21.94
CA LEU A 42 -0.42 5.41 -20.59
C LEU A 42 0.18 4.01 -20.63
N VAL A 43 1.42 3.89 -20.17
CA VAL A 43 2.14 2.61 -20.03
C VAL A 43 2.27 2.26 -18.56
N SER A 44 2.05 0.99 -18.23
CA SER A 44 2.26 0.49 -16.86
C SER A 44 3.75 0.43 -16.57
N VAL A 45 4.18 1.08 -15.49
CA VAL A 45 5.59 1.17 -15.07
C VAL A 45 5.84 0.52 -13.71
N GLY A 46 4.77 0.20 -12.97
CA GLY A 46 4.90 -0.31 -11.62
C GLY A 46 3.57 -0.55 -10.93
N GLY A 47 3.66 -0.80 -9.62
CA GLY A 47 2.50 -1.00 -8.77
C GLY A 47 2.71 -0.44 -7.37
N MET A 48 1.62 -0.28 -6.65
CA MET A 48 1.63 0.00 -5.22
C MET A 48 0.86 -1.08 -4.47
N TRP A 49 1.42 -1.48 -3.33
CA TRP A 49 0.84 -2.46 -2.43
C TRP A 49 0.50 -1.78 -1.11
N LYS A 50 -0.75 -1.88 -0.68
CA LYS A 50 -1.23 -1.35 0.59
C LYS A 50 -0.63 -2.16 1.73
N ASN A 51 -0.13 -1.49 2.76
CA ASN A 51 0.41 -2.13 3.95
C ASN A 51 -0.11 -1.39 5.19
N VAL A 52 -0.10 -2.08 6.32
CA VAL A 52 -0.47 -1.52 7.62
C VAL A 52 0.74 -1.66 8.54
N SER A 53 1.14 -0.56 9.18
CA SER A 53 2.25 -0.57 10.13
C SER A 53 1.85 -1.28 11.42
N LYS A 54 2.84 -1.61 12.27
CA LYS A 54 2.60 -2.16 13.61
C LYS A 54 1.71 -1.28 14.49
N GLN A 55 1.65 0.02 14.19
CA GLN A 55 0.84 1.00 14.91
C GLN A 55 -0.55 1.20 14.27
N GLY A 56 -0.93 0.36 13.30
CA GLY A 56 -2.21 0.46 12.60
C GLY A 56 -2.27 1.56 11.53
N ARG A 57 -1.15 2.23 11.22
CA ARG A 57 -1.14 3.31 10.20
C ARG A 57 -0.99 2.73 8.80
N GLU A 58 -1.83 3.18 7.87
CA GLU A 58 -1.75 2.79 6.47
C GLU A 58 -0.56 3.43 5.76
N PHE A 59 0.12 2.65 4.92
CA PHE A 59 1.14 3.13 3.99
C PHE A 59 1.14 2.25 2.76
N TYR A 60 1.82 2.70 1.69
CA TYR A 60 1.96 1.93 0.47
C TYR A 60 3.42 1.69 0.16
N THR A 61 3.72 0.52 -0.39
CA THR A 61 5.01 0.25 -1.01
C THR A 61 4.87 0.44 -2.51
N LEU A 62 5.52 1.45 -3.07
CA LEU A 62 5.63 1.70 -4.51
C LEU A 62 6.83 0.97 -5.07
N LYS A 63 6.65 0.20 -6.15
CA LYS A 63 7.74 -0.42 -6.90
C LYS A 63 7.68 -0.04 -8.38
N ILE A 64 8.77 0.52 -8.90
CA ILE A 64 8.97 0.87 -10.31
C ILE A 64 10.33 0.29 -10.72
N GLY A 65 10.34 -0.78 -11.52
CA GLY A 65 11.57 -1.54 -11.82
C GLY A 65 12.29 -2.01 -10.55
N ASN A 66 13.51 -1.53 -10.35
CA ASN A 66 14.33 -1.81 -9.15
C ASN A 66 14.14 -0.79 -8.01
N LEU A 67 13.46 0.33 -8.27
CA LEU A 67 13.18 1.34 -7.26
C LEU A 67 12.02 0.89 -6.36
N ARG A 68 12.21 1.06 -5.04
CA ARG A 68 11.18 0.84 -4.02
C ARG A 68 11.08 2.04 -3.11
N LEU A 69 9.88 2.59 -2.96
CA LEU A 69 9.62 3.77 -2.14
C LEU A 69 8.45 3.51 -1.19
N LEU A 70 8.51 4.10 -0.01
CA LEU A 70 7.36 4.18 0.89
C LEU A 70 6.54 5.40 0.52
N VAL A 71 5.23 5.21 0.40
CA VAL A 71 4.26 6.27 0.08
C VAL A 71 3.28 6.35 1.24
N PHE A 72 3.08 7.57 1.74
CA PHE A 72 2.17 7.85 2.83
C PHE A 72 1.03 8.73 2.32
N PRO A 73 -0.20 8.57 2.84
CA PRO A 73 -1.30 9.50 2.56
C PRO A 73 -0.87 10.94 2.85
N ASN A 74 -1.22 11.86 1.96
CA ASN A 74 -0.95 13.27 2.15
C ASN A 74 -2.11 13.91 2.92
N ASP A 75 -2.12 13.73 4.24
CA ASP A 75 -3.16 14.23 5.14
C ASP A 75 -2.94 15.69 5.56
N LYS A 76 -2.30 16.51 4.71
CA LYS A 76 -2.17 17.95 5.00
C LYS A 76 -3.56 18.51 5.24
N GLN A 77 -3.85 18.86 6.50
CA GLN A 77 -4.94 19.74 6.86
C GLN A 77 -4.84 20.94 5.91
N ALA A 78 -5.92 21.23 5.19
CA ALA A 78 -6.00 22.42 4.36
C ALA A 78 -5.48 23.61 5.17
N PRO A 79 -4.73 24.56 4.56
CA PRO A 79 -4.37 25.77 5.28
C PRO A 79 -5.67 26.39 5.79
N THR A 80 -5.85 26.41 7.11
CA THR A 80 -6.91 27.18 7.74
C THR A 80 -6.64 28.62 7.33
N SER A 81 -7.44 29.14 6.40
CA SER A 81 -7.47 30.55 6.09
C SER A 81 -8.04 31.25 7.33
N ASP A 82 -7.16 31.79 8.17
CA ASP A 82 -7.49 32.83 9.15
C ASP A 82 -7.49 34.22 8.46
#